data_AF-A0A7V6LT18-F1
#
_entry.id   AF-A0A7V6LT18-F1
#
_cell.length_a   1.000
_cell.length_b   1.000
_cell.length_c   1.000
_cell.angle_alpha   90.00
_cell.angle_beta   90.00
_cell.angle_gamma   90.00
#
_symmetry.space_group_name_H-M   'P 1'
#
loop_
_entity.id
_entity.type
_entity.pdbx_description
1 polymer ?
#
loop_
_entity_poly.entity_id
_entity_poly.type
_entity_poly.pdbx_seq_one_letter_code
_entity_poly.pdbx_strand_id
1 'polypeptide(L)'
;LQFSKNEIDENNQLVNQIVTMDTYQLTNVIKSLPKDLKNALLIELAAEIEEDANEFDPDVIEEDTGFPDEKISNLIRLREYIRKQYEIAPMVQYEPKLLRVRVSRGKDRENIGKRYKGYCQMCEKPSRFWEVAEIFNNPTKELEFMNLSLCPTCASKYRQLRNDKTIMMNFAKNIRSAEIIDPSALIDEDCVTFTKAHLAEIQMVLELDKSIPIFKEVEYL
;
A
#
# COMPACT_ATOMS: atom_id res chain seq x y z
N LEU A 1 -6.10 43.29 -20.64
CA LEU A 1 -6.52 43.80 -19.31
C LEU A 1 -5.27 44.34 -18.63
N GLN A 2 -5.13 45.67 -18.53
CA GLN A 2 -4.02 46.30 -17.79
C GLN A 2 -4.44 46.39 -16.33
N PHE A 3 -3.94 45.49 -15.49
CA PHE A 3 -4.11 45.61 -14.03
C PHE A 3 -3.31 46.82 -13.54
N SER A 4 -3.90 47.61 -12.64
CA SER A 4 -3.21 48.77 -12.09
C SER A 4 -2.05 48.32 -11.20
N LYS A 5 -0.97 49.10 -11.13
CA LYS A 5 0.22 48.75 -10.34
C LYS A 5 -0.11 48.48 -8.86
N ASN A 6 -1.14 49.14 -8.33
CA ASN A 6 -1.63 48.95 -6.97
C ASN A 6 -2.33 47.60 -6.75
N GLU A 7 -3.11 47.12 -7.73
CA GLU A 7 -3.79 45.81 -7.63
C GLU A 7 -2.79 44.64 -7.64
N ILE A 8 -1.68 44.80 -8.37
CA ILE A 8 -0.60 43.80 -8.41
C ILE A 8 0.13 43.75 -7.07
N ASP A 9 0.41 44.91 -6.46
CA ASP A 9 1.09 45.00 -5.17
C ASP A 9 0.21 44.42 -4.02
N GLU A 10 -1.09 44.68 -4.05
CA GLU A 10 -2.05 44.11 -3.07
C GLU A 10 -2.18 42.59 -3.20
N ASN A 11 -2.25 42.06 -4.43
CA ASN A 11 -2.31 40.62 -4.66
C ASN A 11 -1.01 39.91 -4.21
N ASN A 12 0.15 40.52 -4.47
CA ASN A 12 1.44 39.98 -4.00
C ASN A 12 1.56 39.99 -2.48
N GLN A 13 0.98 40.99 -1.81
CA GLN A 13 0.95 41.05 -0.35
C GLN A 13 0.07 39.94 0.25
N LEU A 14 -1.09 39.66 -0.36
CA LEU A 14 -1.99 38.58 0.05
C LEU A 14 -1.36 37.20 -0.15
N VAL A 15 -0.67 36.98 -1.28
CA VAL A 15 0.05 35.72 -1.55
C VAL A 15 1.15 35.49 -0.52
N ASN A 16 1.95 36.51 -0.22
CA ASN A 16 3.02 36.40 0.78
C ASN A 16 2.47 36.09 2.19
N GLN A 17 1.32 36.64 2.55
CA GLN A 17 0.66 36.28 3.82
C GLN A 17 0.28 34.81 3.83
N ILE A 18 -0.35 34.29 2.77
CA ILE A 18 -0.77 32.89 2.66
C ILE A 18 0.42 31.93 2.72
N VAL A 19 1.53 32.26 2.05
CA VAL A 19 2.75 31.43 2.04
C VAL A 19 3.40 31.31 3.43
N THR A 20 3.22 32.32 4.28
CA THR A 20 3.75 32.31 5.67
C THR A 20 2.83 31.65 6.69
N MET A 21 1.62 31.23 6.31
CA MET A 21 0.65 30.61 7.22
C MET A 21 1.01 29.16 7.54
N ASP A 22 0.76 28.75 8.78
CA ASP A 22 0.89 27.35 9.15
C ASP A 22 -0.26 26.48 8.61
N THR A 23 -0.08 25.16 8.66
CA THR A 23 -1.04 24.19 8.11
C THR A 23 -2.43 24.29 8.76
N TYR A 24 -2.50 24.66 10.04
CA TYR A 24 -3.77 24.82 10.76
C TYR A 24 -4.52 26.07 10.28
N GLN A 25 -3.81 27.18 10.13
CA GLN A 25 -4.33 28.44 9.63
C GLN A 25 -4.82 28.31 8.19
N LEU A 26 -4.05 27.67 7.31
CA LEU A 26 -4.43 27.36 5.93
C LEU A 26 -5.71 26.53 5.86
N THR A 27 -5.84 25.52 6.71
CA THR A 27 -7.03 24.66 6.75
C THR A 27 -8.29 25.45 7.11
N ASN A 28 -8.18 26.43 8.01
CA ASN A 28 -9.29 27.29 8.39
C ASN A 28 -9.70 28.27 7.28
N VAL A 29 -8.73 28.81 6.54
CA VAL A 29 -8.99 29.62 5.34
C VAL A 29 -9.70 28.78 4.28
N ILE A 30 -9.19 27.60 3.96
CA ILE A 30 -9.83 26.72 2.98
C ILE A 30 -11.26 26.40 3.42
N LYS A 31 -11.52 26.15 4.71
CA LYS A 31 -12.88 25.89 5.22
C LYS A 31 -13.82 27.08 5.07
N SER A 32 -13.35 28.32 5.20
CA SER A 32 -14.18 29.52 5.07
C SER A 32 -14.47 29.91 3.61
N LEU A 33 -13.78 29.32 2.62
CA LEU A 33 -14.01 29.61 1.22
C LEU A 33 -15.41 29.17 0.72
N PRO A 34 -16.00 29.92 -0.23
CA PRO A 34 -17.21 29.51 -0.94
C PRO A 34 -17.02 28.18 -1.68
N LYS A 35 -18.11 27.44 -1.86
CA LYS A 35 -18.07 26.11 -2.48
C LYS A 35 -17.53 26.12 -3.91
N ASP A 36 -17.86 27.14 -4.69
CA ASP A 36 -17.41 27.26 -6.07
C ASP A 36 -15.90 27.51 -6.16
N LEU A 37 -15.36 28.33 -5.25
CA LEU A 37 -13.93 28.59 -5.17
C LEU A 37 -13.14 27.37 -4.70
N LYS A 38 -13.68 26.60 -3.74
CA LYS A 38 -13.11 25.31 -3.32
C LYS A 38 -13.03 24.30 -4.47
N ASN A 39 -14.10 24.24 -5.27
CA ASN A 39 -14.15 23.34 -6.41
C ASN A 39 -13.14 23.75 -7.49
N ALA A 40 -12.99 25.06 -7.76
CA ALA A 40 -11.97 25.56 -8.68
C ALA A 40 -10.54 25.23 -8.19
N LEU A 41 -10.26 25.47 -6.91
CA LEU A 41 -8.98 25.13 -6.26
C LEU A 41 -8.67 23.63 -6.37
N LEU A 42 -9.67 22.76 -6.16
CA LEU A 42 -9.53 21.32 -6.32
C LEU A 42 -9.22 20.90 -7.75
N ILE A 43 -9.78 21.60 -8.74
CA ILE A 43 -9.52 21.32 -10.16
C ILE A 43 -8.09 21.74 -10.54
N GLU A 44 -7.64 22.93 -10.11
CA GLU A 44 -6.27 23.38 -10.34
C GLU A 44 -5.25 22.49 -9.64
N LEU A 45 -5.46 22.16 -8.35
CA LEU A 45 -4.61 21.22 -7.63
C LEU A 45 -4.57 19.83 -8.29
N ALA A 46 -5.70 19.35 -8.80
CA ALA A 46 -5.75 18.08 -9.52
C ALA A 46 -4.98 18.13 -10.85
N ALA A 47 -5.05 19.26 -11.57
CA ALA A 47 -4.30 19.46 -12.80
C ALA A 47 -2.79 19.55 -12.54
N GLU A 48 -2.36 20.24 -11.48
CA GLU A 48 -0.95 20.32 -11.05
C GLU A 48 -0.41 18.94 -10.62
N ILE A 49 -1.23 18.12 -9.94
CA ILE A 49 -0.86 16.73 -9.62
C ILE A 49 -0.76 15.85 -10.89
N GLU A 50 -1.60 16.08 -11.90
CA GLU A 50 -1.51 15.40 -13.19
C GLU A 50 -0.29 15.84 -14.02
N GLU A 51 0.15 17.09 -13.89
CA GLU A 51 1.40 17.60 -14.49
C GLU A 51 2.64 17.04 -13.77
N ASP A 52 2.68 17.04 -12.43
CA ASP A 52 3.76 16.41 -11.63
C ASP A 52 3.86 14.89 -11.85
N ALA A 53 2.74 14.21 -12.11
CA ALA A 53 2.74 12.79 -12.45
C ALA A 53 3.34 12.50 -13.84
N ASN A 54 3.40 13.51 -14.72
CA ASN A 54 3.96 13.43 -16.06
C ASN A 54 5.35 14.08 -16.19
N GLU A 55 5.85 14.74 -15.15
CA GLU A 55 7.21 15.28 -15.12
C GLU A 55 8.22 14.16 -14.87
N PHE A 56 8.80 13.65 -15.96
CA PHE A 56 10.02 12.85 -15.91
C PHE A 56 11.15 13.73 -15.37
N ASP A 57 11.41 13.66 -14.07
CA ASP A 57 12.58 14.28 -13.43
C ASP A 57 13.81 13.38 -13.66
N PRO A 58 14.77 13.79 -14.53
CA PRO A 58 15.97 13.03 -14.86
C PRO A 58 17.02 13.02 -13.74
N ASP A 59 16.88 13.87 -12.71
CA ASP A 59 17.87 14.01 -11.63
C ASP A 59 17.51 13.17 -10.38
N VAL A 60 16.25 12.73 -10.25
CA VAL A 60 15.88 11.68 -9.30
C VAL A 60 16.25 10.33 -9.91
N ILE A 61 17.51 9.95 -9.66
CA ILE A 61 17.99 8.59 -9.85
C ILE A 61 17.18 7.72 -8.87
N GLU A 62 16.26 6.91 -9.41
CA GLU A 62 15.76 5.75 -8.68
C GLU A 62 16.98 4.85 -8.45
N GLU A 63 17.68 5.03 -7.32
CA GLU A 63 18.82 4.18 -6.98
C GLU A 63 18.31 2.74 -6.94
N ASP A 64 18.62 1.99 -8.00
CA ASP A 64 18.39 0.56 -8.06
C ASP A 64 19.36 -0.10 -7.08
N THR A 65 19.02 -0.03 -5.80
CA THR A 65 19.72 -0.74 -4.72
C THR A 65 19.51 -2.26 -4.80
N GLY A 66 18.78 -2.75 -5.80
CA GLY A 66 18.27 -4.11 -5.89
C GLY A 66 17.05 -4.33 -5.01
N PHE A 67 16.26 -5.33 -5.37
CA PHE A 67 15.10 -5.75 -4.58
C PHE A 67 15.53 -6.13 -3.15
N PRO A 68 14.83 -5.65 -2.10
CA PRO A 68 15.27 -5.88 -0.73
C PRO A 68 15.35 -7.37 -0.33
N ASP A 69 16.48 -7.77 0.27
CA ASP A 69 16.67 -9.11 0.86
C ASP A 69 16.69 -9.04 2.39
N GLU A 70 15.51 -9.19 3.00
CA GLU A 70 15.38 -9.31 4.46
C GLU A 70 15.56 -10.78 4.88
N LYS A 71 16.64 -11.05 5.63
CA LYS A 71 17.02 -12.40 6.09
C LYS A 71 16.33 -12.79 7.39
N ILE A 72 16.09 -14.09 7.56
CA ILE A 72 15.59 -14.65 8.82
C ILE A 72 16.78 -15.01 9.72
N SER A 73 16.90 -14.34 10.86
CA SER A 73 17.96 -14.63 11.83
C SER A 73 17.65 -15.82 12.75
N ASN A 74 16.38 -16.00 13.14
CA ASN A 74 15.96 -17.11 14.01
C ASN A 74 14.47 -17.46 13.80
N LEU A 75 14.22 -18.63 13.21
CA LEU A 75 12.86 -19.12 12.89
C LEU A 75 12.00 -19.39 14.12
N ILE A 76 12.59 -19.84 15.24
CA ILE A 76 11.85 -20.15 16.47
C ILE A 76 11.31 -18.85 17.07
N ARG A 77 12.16 -17.82 17.17
CA ARG A 77 11.77 -16.50 17.66
C ARG A 77 10.72 -15.85 16.75
N LEU A 78 10.90 -15.98 15.43
CA LEU A 78 9.92 -15.48 14.46
C LEU A 78 8.56 -16.13 14.68
N ARG A 79 8.51 -17.45 14.84
CA ARG A 79 7.26 -18.19 15.09
C ARG A 79 6.56 -17.75 16.38
N GLU A 80 7.30 -17.61 17.48
CA GLU A 80 6.74 -17.11 18.73
C GLU A 80 6.24 -15.68 18.62
N TYR A 81 6.98 -14.82 17.89
CA TYR A 81 6.58 -13.44 17.63
C TYR A 81 5.28 -13.39 16.84
N ILE A 82 5.20 -14.08 15.70
CA ILE A 82 4.02 -14.09 14.84
C ILE A 82 2.81 -14.67 15.55
N ARG A 83 3.00 -15.73 16.35
CA ARG A 83 1.91 -16.27 17.18
C ARG A 83 1.37 -15.23 18.17
N LYS A 84 2.24 -14.52 18.88
CA LYS A 84 1.83 -13.46 19.82
C LYS A 84 1.13 -12.31 19.10
N GLN A 85 1.67 -11.87 17.96
CA GLN A 85 1.03 -10.83 17.14
C GLN A 85 -0.35 -11.28 16.68
N TYR A 86 -0.48 -12.51 16.19
CA TYR A 86 -1.77 -13.08 15.82
C TYR A 86 -2.75 -13.09 16.99
N GLU A 87 -2.34 -13.52 18.18
CA GLU A 87 -3.19 -13.58 19.37
C GLU A 87 -3.68 -12.18 19.82
N ILE A 88 -2.83 -11.15 19.74
CA ILE A 88 -3.14 -9.78 20.19
C ILE A 88 -3.87 -8.97 19.10
N ALA A 89 -3.70 -9.30 17.83
CA ALA A 89 -4.23 -8.52 16.72
C ALA A 89 -5.75 -8.39 16.78
N PRO A 90 -6.29 -7.16 16.59
CA PRO A 90 -7.72 -6.94 16.60
C PRO A 90 -8.39 -7.62 15.42
N MET A 91 -9.64 -8.05 15.64
CA MET A 91 -10.51 -8.53 14.58
C MET A 91 -10.84 -7.39 13.61
N VAL A 92 -10.92 -7.70 12.32
CA VAL A 92 -11.30 -6.72 11.31
C VAL A 92 -12.77 -6.33 11.47
N GLN A 93 -13.04 -5.03 11.53
CA GLN A 93 -14.41 -4.50 11.64
C GLN A 93 -14.85 -3.83 10.33
N TYR A 94 -16.02 -4.23 9.82
CA TYR A 94 -16.63 -3.68 8.62
C TYR A 94 -17.89 -2.88 8.97
N GLU A 95 -17.96 -1.63 8.52
CA GLU A 95 -19.20 -0.85 8.58
C GLU A 95 -19.94 -0.94 7.23
N PRO A 96 -21.27 -1.13 7.23
CA PRO A 96 -22.07 -1.06 6.02
C PRO A 96 -22.26 0.40 5.60
N LYS A 97 -21.43 0.88 4.67
CA LYS A 97 -21.79 2.00 3.78
C LYS A 97 -22.21 1.39 2.43
N LEU A 98 -22.63 2.19 1.45
CA LEU A 98 -22.93 1.71 0.08
C LEU A 98 -21.77 0.87 -0.51
N LEU A 99 -20.57 0.97 0.08
CA LEU A 99 -19.47 0.03 -0.01
C LEU A 99 -19.06 -0.41 1.42
N ARG A 100 -18.64 -1.66 1.62
CA ARG A 100 -18.03 -2.09 2.89
C ARG A 100 -16.67 -1.42 3.02
N VAL A 101 -16.49 -0.58 4.05
CA VAL A 101 -15.22 0.11 4.32
C VAL A 101 -14.63 -0.44 5.62
N ARG A 102 -13.35 -0.85 5.57
CA ARG A 102 -12.56 -1.28 6.73
C ARG A 102 -12.17 -0.06 7.55
N VAL A 103 -12.48 -0.05 8.85
CA VAL A 103 -12.22 1.10 9.75
C VAL A 103 -11.05 0.90 10.71
N SER A 104 -10.56 -0.32 10.84
CA SER A 104 -9.56 -0.73 11.83
C SER A 104 -8.09 -0.66 11.36
N ARG A 105 -7.80 0.02 10.24
CA ARG A 105 -6.45 0.04 9.64
C ARG A 105 -5.37 0.61 10.57
N GLY A 106 -4.20 -0.03 10.57
CA GLY A 106 -3.01 0.37 11.33
C GLY A 106 -1.97 1.15 10.51
N LYS A 107 -0.68 0.96 10.82
CA LYS A 107 0.47 1.61 10.17
C LYS A 107 1.01 0.85 8.95
N ASP A 108 0.17 0.08 8.28
CA ASP A 108 0.54 -0.86 7.21
C ASP A 108 1.41 -0.22 6.12
N ARG A 109 1.08 1.04 5.74
CA ARG A 109 1.85 1.83 4.78
C ARG A 109 3.28 2.03 5.25
N GLU A 110 3.48 2.57 6.45
CA GLU A 110 4.85 2.82 6.96
C GLU A 110 5.70 1.54 7.01
N ASN A 111 5.10 0.41 7.39
CA ASN A 111 5.83 -0.84 7.56
C ASN A 111 6.24 -1.49 6.23
N ILE A 112 5.29 -1.62 5.32
CA ILE A 112 5.54 -2.17 3.98
C ILE A 112 6.47 -1.24 3.17
N GLY A 113 6.25 0.07 3.28
CA GLY A 113 7.12 1.07 2.65
C GLY A 113 8.57 1.00 3.14
N LYS A 114 8.80 0.79 4.45
CA LYS A 114 10.16 0.60 4.99
C LYS A 114 10.79 -0.71 4.54
N ARG A 115 10.02 -1.80 4.53
CA ARG A 115 10.50 -3.15 4.16
C ARG A 115 10.92 -3.20 2.70
N TYR A 116 10.05 -2.70 1.81
CA TYR A 116 10.26 -2.78 0.37
C TYR A 116 10.93 -1.54 -0.24
N LYS A 117 11.13 -0.46 0.54
CA LYS A 117 11.80 0.77 0.08
C LYS A 117 11.23 1.32 -1.25
N GLY A 118 9.92 1.17 -1.46
CA GLY A 118 9.25 1.58 -2.70
C GLY A 118 9.34 0.60 -3.86
N TYR A 119 9.92 -0.59 -3.69
CA TYR A 119 9.89 -1.64 -4.70
C TYR A 119 8.50 -2.27 -4.81
N CYS A 120 8.08 -2.52 -6.05
CA CYS A 120 6.89 -3.28 -6.36
C CYS A 120 7.20 -4.78 -6.30
N GLN A 121 6.37 -5.53 -5.57
CA GLN A 121 6.54 -6.98 -5.42
C GLN A 121 6.14 -7.81 -6.66
N MET A 122 5.43 -7.23 -7.64
CA MET A 122 5.06 -7.95 -8.87
C MET A 122 6.02 -7.70 -10.04
N CYS A 123 6.53 -6.48 -10.18
CA CYS A 123 7.43 -6.12 -11.29
C CYS A 123 8.88 -5.90 -10.86
N GLU A 124 9.17 -6.01 -9.57
CA GLU A 124 10.50 -5.89 -8.95
C GLU A 124 11.23 -4.58 -9.23
N LYS A 125 10.49 -3.55 -9.67
CA LYS A 125 11.03 -2.22 -9.93
C LYS A 125 10.73 -1.26 -8.79
N PRO A 126 11.65 -0.32 -8.49
CA PRO A 126 11.32 0.81 -7.65
C PRO A 126 10.17 1.62 -8.27
N SER A 127 9.39 2.25 -7.42
CA SER A 127 8.32 3.15 -7.86
C SER A 127 8.14 4.29 -6.87
N ARG A 128 8.15 5.53 -7.38
CA ARG A 128 7.87 6.72 -6.57
C ARG A 128 6.48 6.67 -5.93
N PHE A 129 5.51 6.17 -6.70
CA PHE A 129 4.14 5.99 -6.25
C PHE A 129 3.90 4.51 -5.99
N TRP A 130 3.64 4.14 -4.75
CA TRP A 130 3.34 2.77 -4.39
C TRP A 130 2.12 2.72 -3.46
N GLU A 131 1.42 1.61 -3.57
CA GLU A 131 0.16 1.34 -2.90
C GLU A 131 0.29 0.08 -2.04
N VAL A 132 -0.44 0.08 -0.93
CA VAL A 132 -0.57 -1.09 -0.07
C VAL A 132 -1.79 -1.88 -0.50
N ALA A 133 -1.60 -3.16 -0.82
CA ALA A 133 -2.68 -4.08 -1.12
C ALA A 133 -2.68 -5.25 -0.13
N GLU A 134 -3.80 -5.53 0.52
CA GLU A 134 -3.94 -6.73 1.33
C GLU A 134 -3.86 -7.99 0.47
N ILE A 135 -3.20 -9.03 0.96
CA ILE A 135 -3.02 -10.28 0.21
C ILE A 135 -4.37 -10.96 -0.04
N PHE A 136 -5.16 -11.23 1.01
CA PHE A 136 -6.42 -11.97 0.89
C PHE A 136 -7.64 -11.08 1.08
N ASN A 137 -8.74 -11.41 0.41
CA ASN A 137 -10.03 -10.76 0.65
C ASN A 137 -10.57 -11.11 2.05
N ASN A 138 -11.14 -10.12 2.72
CA ASN A 138 -11.76 -10.26 4.04
C ASN A 138 -10.85 -10.91 5.09
N PRO A 139 -9.67 -10.33 5.39
CA PRO A 139 -8.83 -10.85 6.45
C PRO A 139 -9.59 -10.89 7.78
N THR A 140 -9.33 -11.92 8.59
CA THR A 140 -9.94 -12.08 9.92
C THR A 140 -9.31 -11.13 10.94
N LYS A 141 -8.01 -10.86 10.81
CA LYS A 141 -7.21 -10.02 11.72
C LYS A 141 -6.45 -8.90 11.02
N GLU A 142 -6.25 -7.80 11.74
CA GLU A 142 -5.33 -6.71 11.35
C GLU A 142 -3.88 -7.16 11.55
N LEU A 143 -3.22 -7.57 10.48
CA LEU A 143 -1.83 -8.03 10.53
C LEU A 143 -1.00 -7.32 9.46
N GLU A 144 0.05 -6.63 9.90
CA GLU A 144 0.85 -5.74 9.05
C GLU A 144 1.57 -6.51 7.93
N PHE A 145 2.02 -7.73 8.20
CA PHE A 145 2.68 -8.64 7.26
C PHE A 145 1.72 -9.33 6.28
N MET A 146 0.43 -8.99 6.28
CA MET A 146 -0.57 -9.50 5.30
C MET A 146 -0.82 -8.52 4.15
N ASN A 147 0.16 -7.68 3.86
CA ASN A 147 0.08 -6.57 2.91
C ASN A 147 1.21 -6.63 1.88
N LEU A 148 0.96 -6.14 0.67
CA LEU A 148 1.88 -6.06 -0.45
C LEU A 148 2.22 -4.60 -0.77
N SER A 149 3.46 -4.37 -1.21
CA SER A 149 3.94 -3.14 -1.85
C SER A 149 3.81 -3.27 -3.37
N LEU A 150 2.95 -2.47 -4.01
CA LEU A 150 2.73 -2.52 -5.46
C LEU A 150 2.79 -1.13 -6.09
N CYS A 151 3.36 -0.99 -7.28
CA CYS A 151 3.15 0.23 -8.09
C CYS A 151 1.68 0.32 -8.56
N PRO A 152 1.18 1.49 -9.01
CA PRO A 152 -0.24 1.69 -9.27
C PRO A 152 -0.78 0.73 -10.35
N THR A 153 0.04 0.46 -11.37
CA THR A 153 -0.27 -0.49 -12.44
C THR A 153 -0.44 -1.91 -11.92
N CYS A 154 0.53 -2.40 -11.13
CA CYS A 154 0.47 -3.72 -10.52
C CYS A 154 -0.64 -3.81 -9.48
N ALA A 155 -0.89 -2.74 -8.71
CA ALA A 155 -1.97 -2.69 -7.73
C ALA A 155 -3.34 -2.82 -8.39
N SER A 156 -3.57 -2.12 -9.52
CA SER A 156 -4.80 -2.25 -10.29
C SER A 156 -4.99 -3.68 -10.83
N LYS A 157 -3.95 -4.26 -11.43
CA LYS A 157 -3.97 -5.65 -11.93
C LYS A 157 -4.24 -6.64 -10.78
N TYR A 158 -3.51 -6.51 -9.69
CA TYR A 158 -3.64 -7.36 -8.51
C TYR A 158 -5.05 -7.32 -7.91
N ARG A 159 -5.68 -6.15 -7.81
CA ARG A 159 -7.06 -6.04 -7.31
C ARG A 159 -8.07 -6.78 -8.18
N GLN A 160 -7.86 -6.84 -9.49
CA GLN A 160 -8.71 -7.61 -10.40
C GLN A 160 -8.54 -9.11 -10.14
N LEU A 161 -7.30 -9.60 -10.08
CA LEU A 161 -6.97 -10.99 -9.76
C LEU A 161 -7.50 -11.40 -8.37
N ARG A 162 -7.38 -10.50 -7.38
CA ARG A 162 -7.83 -10.73 -6.00
C ARG A 162 -9.33 -10.97 -5.89
N ASN A 163 -10.14 -10.45 -6.81
CA ASN A 163 -11.58 -10.68 -6.79
C ASN A 163 -11.99 -12.10 -7.24
N ASP A 164 -11.10 -12.82 -7.93
CA ASP A 164 -11.32 -14.21 -8.31
C ASP A 164 -10.91 -15.16 -7.18
N LYS A 165 -11.90 -15.91 -6.66
CA LYS A 165 -11.68 -16.85 -5.56
C LYS A 165 -10.74 -18.00 -5.94
N THR A 166 -10.81 -18.48 -7.17
CA THR A 166 -9.99 -19.61 -7.65
C THR A 166 -8.53 -19.20 -7.74
N ILE A 167 -8.28 -18.02 -8.32
CA ILE A 167 -6.93 -17.43 -8.40
C ILE A 167 -6.37 -17.26 -6.99
N MET A 168 -7.15 -16.67 -6.07
CA MET A 168 -6.69 -16.45 -4.70
C MET A 168 -6.47 -17.73 -3.90
N MET A 169 -7.28 -18.78 -4.13
CA MET A 169 -7.05 -20.09 -3.53
C MET A 169 -5.76 -20.74 -4.03
N ASN A 170 -5.47 -20.64 -5.33
CA ASN A 170 -4.23 -21.15 -5.90
C ASN A 170 -3.02 -20.33 -5.44
N PHE A 171 -3.15 -19.01 -5.39
CA PHE A 171 -2.11 -18.13 -4.87
C PHE A 171 -1.77 -18.44 -3.40
N ALA A 172 -2.77 -18.71 -2.55
CA ALA A 172 -2.54 -19.12 -1.17
C ALA A 172 -1.77 -20.45 -1.07
N LYS A 173 -2.02 -21.40 -1.98
CA LYS A 173 -1.26 -22.66 -2.06
C LYS A 173 0.18 -22.38 -2.50
N ASN A 174 0.35 -21.57 -3.54
CA ASN A 174 1.66 -21.23 -4.07
C ASN A 174 2.53 -20.51 -3.03
N ILE A 175 1.95 -19.60 -2.23
CA ILE A 175 2.65 -18.97 -1.09
C ILE A 175 3.08 -20.00 -0.05
N ARG A 176 2.21 -20.99 0.27
CA ARG A 176 2.56 -22.05 1.23
C ARG A 176 3.68 -22.96 0.74
N SER A 177 3.72 -23.26 -0.56
CA SER A 177 4.73 -24.13 -1.18
C SER A 177 6.00 -23.39 -1.61
N ALA A 178 5.99 -22.05 -1.63
CA ALA A 178 7.12 -21.26 -2.05
C ALA A 178 8.34 -21.50 -1.15
N GLU A 179 9.50 -21.66 -1.79
CA GLU A 179 10.76 -21.88 -1.09
C GLU A 179 11.31 -20.56 -0.54
N ILE A 180 11.95 -20.60 0.62
CA ILE A 180 12.58 -19.40 1.19
C ILE A 180 13.80 -18.94 0.36
N ILE A 181 14.39 -19.85 -0.44
CA ILE A 181 15.56 -19.55 -1.29
C ILE A 181 15.16 -18.66 -2.47
N ASP A 182 14.04 -18.98 -3.12
CA ASP A 182 13.40 -18.18 -4.15
C ASP A 182 11.99 -17.79 -3.67
N PRO A 183 11.88 -16.70 -2.89
CA PRO A 183 10.67 -16.34 -2.18
C PRO A 183 9.63 -15.71 -3.11
N SER A 184 9.18 -16.47 -4.10
CA SER A 184 8.35 -16.04 -5.21
C SER A 184 7.11 -16.93 -5.29
N ALA A 185 5.92 -16.36 -5.47
CA ALA A 185 4.69 -17.13 -5.59
C ALA A 185 3.87 -16.69 -6.80
N LEU A 186 3.43 -17.67 -7.59
CA LEU A 186 2.64 -17.45 -8.80
C LEU A 186 1.21 -17.04 -8.45
N ILE A 187 0.74 -15.95 -9.07
CA ILE A 187 -0.66 -15.51 -9.08
C ILE A 187 -1.14 -15.45 -10.52
N ASP A 188 -1.94 -16.43 -10.92
CA ASP A 188 -2.37 -16.61 -12.32
C ASP A 188 -1.16 -16.73 -13.27
N GLU A 189 -0.98 -15.80 -14.22
CA GLU A 189 0.17 -15.74 -15.12
C GLU A 189 1.31 -14.84 -14.60
N ASP A 190 1.12 -14.16 -13.47
CA ASP A 190 2.11 -13.27 -12.85
C ASP A 190 2.79 -13.91 -11.63
N CYS A 191 3.84 -13.25 -11.13
CA CYS A 191 4.50 -13.62 -9.88
C CYS A 191 4.41 -12.48 -8.85
N VAL A 192 4.44 -12.85 -7.57
CA VAL A 192 4.69 -11.94 -6.45
C VAL A 192 5.94 -12.39 -5.72
N THR A 193 6.94 -11.51 -5.68
CA THR A 193 8.24 -11.71 -5.04
C THR A 193 8.22 -11.12 -3.63
N PHE A 194 8.75 -11.87 -2.67
CA PHE A 194 8.77 -11.54 -1.25
C PHE A 194 10.20 -11.41 -0.74
N THR A 195 10.39 -10.77 0.42
CA THR A 195 11.62 -11.01 1.18
C THR A 195 11.52 -12.36 1.88
N LYS A 196 12.66 -12.98 2.21
CA LYS A 196 12.66 -14.28 2.92
C LYS A 196 11.87 -14.20 4.22
N ALA A 197 12.09 -13.13 4.99
CA ALA A 197 11.34 -12.87 6.22
C ALA A 197 9.84 -12.72 5.96
N HIS A 198 9.45 -11.88 5.00
CA HIS A 198 8.05 -11.64 4.71
C HIS A 198 7.30 -12.90 4.27
N LEU A 199 7.91 -13.72 3.41
CA LEU A 199 7.32 -15.00 3.01
C LEU A 199 7.08 -15.91 4.22
N ALA A 200 8.09 -16.06 5.10
CA ALA A 200 7.96 -16.90 6.29
C ALA A 200 6.90 -16.39 7.27
N GLU A 201 6.77 -15.07 7.43
CA GLU A 201 5.72 -14.46 8.25
C GLU A 201 4.32 -14.81 7.71
N ILE A 202 4.10 -14.65 6.41
CA ILE A 202 2.82 -14.97 5.76
C ILE A 202 2.52 -16.47 5.89
N GLN A 203 3.50 -17.34 5.62
CA GLN A 203 3.33 -18.79 5.74
C GLN A 203 2.89 -19.20 7.15
N MET A 204 3.52 -18.63 8.20
CA MET A 204 3.12 -18.90 9.59
C MET A 204 1.69 -18.46 9.89
N VAL A 205 1.22 -17.38 9.28
CA VAL A 205 -0.14 -16.88 9.49
C VAL A 205 -1.14 -17.77 8.77
N LEU A 206 -0.79 -18.25 7.58
CA LEU A 206 -1.58 -19.22 6.83
C LEU A 206 -1.70 -20.57 7.54
N GLU A 207 -0.75 -20.92 8.43
CA GLU A 207 -0.83 -22.09 9.31
C GLU A 207 -1.76 -21.84 10.52
N LEU A 208 -1.76 -20.62 11.06
CA LEU A 208 -2.55 -20.24 12.24
C LEU A 208 -4.02 -19.95 11.90
N ASP A 209 -4.29 -19.35 10.75
CA ASP A 209 -5.64 -18.98 10.33
C ASP A 209 -6.34 -20.12 9.58
N LYS A 210 -7.13 -20.89 10.34
CA LYS A 210 -7.94 -22.00 9.82
C LYS A 210 -9.08 -21.58 8.89
N SER A 211 -9.41 -20.28 8.82
CA SER A 211 -10.44 -19.77 7.90
C SER A 211 -9.95 -19.68 6.46
N ILE A 212 -8.63 -19.70 6.24
CA ILE A 212 -8.02 -19.73 4.92
C ILE A 212 -7.92 -21.20 4.49
N PRO A 213 -8.65 -21.64 3.45
CA PRO A 213 -8.86 -23.05 3.15
C PRO A 213 -7.55 -23.84 3.12
N ILE A 214 -7.47 -24.85 3.99
CA ILE A 214 -6.39 -25.82 4.07
C ILE A 214 -6.87 -27.04 3.29
N PHE A 215 -6.23 -27.37 2.18
CA PHE A 215 -6.31 -28.73 1.64
C PHE A 215 -5.12 -29.48 2.22
N LYS A 216 -5.39 -30.45 3.10
CA LYS A 216 -4.41 -31.50 3.36
C LYS A 216 -4.24 -32.25 2.04
N GLU A 217 -3.01 -32.46 1.61
CA GLU A 217 -2.72 -33.44 0.57
C GLU A 217 -3.40 -34.75 0.97
N VAL A 218 -4.14 -35.32 0.03
CA VAL A 218 -4.65 -36.67 0.15
C VAL A 218 -3.42 -37.56 0.11
N GLU A 219 -3.10 -38.21 1.24
CA GLU A 219 -2.16 -39.33 1.27
C GLU A 219 -2.64 -40.37 0.27
N TYR A 220 -1.94 -40.49 -0.86
CA TYR A 220 -2.07 -41.66 -1.72
C TYR A 220 -1.36 -42.81 -1.01
N LEU A 221 -2.16 -43.77 -0.52
CA LEU A 221 -1.74 -45.10 -0.08
C LEU A 221 -0.97 -45.83 -1.19
#